data_AF-A0A318KXB5-F1
#
_entry.id   AF-A0A318KXB5-F1
#
_cell.length_a   1.000
_cell.length_b   1.000
_cell.length_c   1.000
_cell.angle_alpha   90.00
_cell.angle_beta   90.00
_cell.angle_gamma   90.00
#
_symmetry.space_group_name_H-M   'P 1'
#
loop_
_entity.id
_entity.type
_entity.pdbx_description
1 polymer ?
#
loop_
_entity_poly.entity_id
_entity_poly.type
_entity_poly.pdbx_seq_one_letter_code
_entity_poly.pdbx_strand_id
1 'polypeptide(L)'
;MDSATKDTATRILDAAERLFVEHGFEATSLRTITQQAEVNLAAVNYHFGSKDALFQAVLVRRLAPLNQQCVAELDVLEKSGAPITVEGVLMTFIRPCLALSKDPNRGGAMFVRLLSRTFVENHRLIRDTLPQQYSEFVNRYSKAFSRVLPGLKLEELAWRLHLAFGLMFNAFAGNDVLKIFVKSDIVSARDPDTVVRHMIPFVIAGLTNPATQS
;
A
#
# COMPACT_ATOMS: atom_id res chain seq x y z
N MET A 1 -31.33 1.75 15.93
CA MET A 1 -30.19 2.62 16.29
C MET A 1 -28.95 2.34 15.45
N ASP A 2 -28.62 1.07 15.15
CA ASP A 2 -27.44 0.67 14.35
C ASP A 2 -27.23 1.34 12.99
N SER A 3 -28.30 1.70 12.27
CA SER A 3 -28.18 2.33 10.95
C SER A 3 -27.63 3.76 11.02
N ALA A 4 -28.08 4.57 11.98
CA ALA A 4 -27.62 5.97 12.15
C ALA A 4 -26.18 6.05 12.68
N THR A 5 -25.80 5.11 13.55
CA THR A 5 -24.44 4.97 14.08
C THR A 5 -23.46 4.53 12.97
N LYS A 6 -23.87 3.59 12.10
CA LYS A 6 -23.09 3.19 10.91
C LYS A 6 -22.95 4.33 9.90
N ASP A 7 -24.01 5.13 9.71
CA ASP A 7 -23.97 6.30 8.83
C ASP A 7 -22.96 7.36 9.34
N THR A 8 -23.00 7.67 10.64
CA THR A 8 -22.08 8.62 11.27
C THR A 8 -20.62 8.19 11.16
N ALA A 9 -20.30 6.93 11.49
CA ALA A 9 -18.95 6.39 11.35
C ALA A 9 -18.43 6.44 9.90
N THR A 10 -19.31 6.15 8.93
CA THR A 10 -18.96 6.18 7.50
C THR A 10 -18.63 7.60 7.05
N ARG A 11 -19.44 8.60 7.43
CA ARG A 11 -19.20 10.02 7.13
C ARG A 11 -17.88 10.52 7.72
N ILE A 12 -17.54 10.11 8.95
CA ILE A 12 -16.26 10.44 9.58
C ILE A 12 -15.09 9.84 8.78
N LEU A 13 -15.20 8.57 8.39
CA LEU A 13 -14.15 7.90 7.61
C LEU A 13 -13.99 8.55 6.23
N ASP A 14 -15.07 8.95 5.57
CA ASP A 14 -15.03 9.61 4.26
C ASP A 14 -14.37 10.99 4.33
N ALA A 15 -14.73 11.79 5.33
CA ALA A 15 -14.09 13.08 5.57
C ALA A 15 -12.61 12.93 5.92
N ALA A 16 -12.28 11.97 6.79
CA ALA A 16 -10.90 11.70 7.19
C ALA A 16 -10.05 11.22 6.01
N GLU A 17 -10.55 10.28 5.20
CA GLU A 17 -9.85 9.79 4.01
C GLU A 17 -9.50 10.93 3.05
N ARG A 18 -10.48 11.78 2.71
CA ARG A 18 -10.25 12.92 1.81
C ARG A 18 -9.17 13.87 2.38
N LEU A 19 -9.31 14.28 3.64
CA LEU A 19 -8.38 15.22 4.26
C LEU A 19 -6.98 14.63 4.42
N PHE A 20 -6.85 13.34 4.76
CA PHE A 20 -5.54 12.68 4.83
C PHE A 20 -4.87 12.56 3.47
N VAL A 21 -5.64 12.32 2.40
CA VAL A 21 -5.10 12.29 1.03
C VAL A 21 -4.65 13.68 0.57
N GLU A 22 -5.41 14.71 0.89
CA GLU A 22 -5.14 16.10 0.45
C GLU A 22 -4.04 16.79 1.26
N HIS A 23 -4.01 16.57 2.56
CA HIS A 23 -3.14 17.33 3.49
C HIS A 23 -2.11 16.46 4.20
N GLY A 24 -2.23 15.14 4.14
CA GLY A 24 -1.42 14.21 4.93
C GLY A 24 -1.93 14.05 6.36
N PHE A 25 -1.37 13.05 7.06
CA PHE A 25 -1.76 12.73 8.43
C PHE A 25 -1.49 13.88 9.40
N GLU A 26 -0.25 14.39 9.48
CA GLU A 26 0.16 15.41 10.46
C GLU A 26 -0.65 16.70 10.35
N ALA A 27 -0.83 17.22 9.14
CA ALA A 27 -1.53 18.49 8.91
C ALA A 27 -3.07 18.42 9.08
N THR A 28 -3.64 17.22 9.20
CA THR A 28 -5.09 17.05 9.35
C THR A 28 -5.50 17.03 10.82
N SER A 29 -6.35 17.97 11.25
CA SER A 29 -6.86 18.00 12.63
C SER A 29 -8.21 17.28 12.78
N LEU A 30 -8.50 16.74 13.98
CA LEU A 30 -9.82 16.18 14.28
C LEU A 30 -10.94 17.22 14.12
N ARG A 31 -10.65 18.49 14.41
CA ARG A 31 -11.61 19.60 14.24
C ARG A 31 -12.00 19.77 12.77
N THR A 32 -11.02 19.75 11.87
CA THR A 32 -11.26 19.84 10.42
C THR A 32 -12.08 18.64 9.93
N ILE A 33 -11.77 17.44 10.42
CA ILE A 33 -12.53 16.22 10.10
C ILE A 33 -13.98 16.33 10.58
N THR A 34 -14.21 16.76 11.83
CA THR A 34 -15.57 16.90 12.38
C THR A 34 -16.41 17.91 11.62
N GLN A 35 -15.78 19.01 11.18
CA GLN A 35 -16.45 20.03 10.38
C GLN A 35 -16.84 19.47 9.01
N GLN A 36 -15.91 18.79 8.34
CA GLN A 36 -16.16 18.19 7.02
C GLN A 36 -17.19 17.06 7.06
N ALA A 37 -17.20 16.26 8.12
CA ALA A 37 -18.17 15.19 8.33
C ALA A 37 -19.52 15.70 8.84
N GLU A 38 -19.62 16.98 9.22
CA GLU A 38 -20.76 17.61 9.90
C GLU A 38 -21.20 16.83 11.16
N VAL A 39 -20.23 16.48 12.00
CA VAL A 39 -20.43 15.79 13.29
C VAL A 39 -19.73 16.54 14.41
N ASN A 40 -19.97 16.16 15.66
CA ASN A 40 -19.23 16.69 16.80
C ASN A 40 -18.00 15.82 17.14
N LEU A 41 -17.07 16.38 17.93
CA LEU A 41 -15.87 15.67 18.37
C LEU A 41 -16.19 14.44 19.23
N ALA A 42 -17.30 14.48 19.99
CA ALA A 42 -17.75 13.35 20.80
C ALA A 42 -18.08 12.12 19.94
N ALA A 43 -18.65 12.30 18.74
CA ALA A 43 -18.92 11.21 17.80
C ALA A 43 -17.62 10.56 17.32
N VAL A 44 -16.60 11.35 16.98
CA VAL A 44 -15.29 10.82 16.57
C VAL A 44 -14.63 10.04 17.71
N ASN A 45 -14.65 10.58 18.92
CA ASN A 45 -14.12 9.89 20.10
C ASN A 45 -14.90 8.61 20.43
N TYR A 46 -16.23 8.62 20.28
CA TYR A 46 -17.06 7.45 20.50
C TYR A 46 -16.77 6.33 19.48
N HIS A 47 -16.63 6.67 18.20
CA HIS A 47 -16.45 5.68 17.14
C HIS A 47 -15.02 5.19 16.97
N PHE A 48 -14.03 6.06 17.15
CA PHE A 48 -12.63 5.77 16.83
C PHE A 48 -11.68 6.02 18.00
N GLY A 49 -12.07 6.79 19.01
CA GLY A 49 -11.25 7.08 20.19
C GLY A 49 -10.17 8.14 19.97
N SER A 50 -9.40 8.05 18.89
CA SER A 50 -8.30 8.99 18.61
C SER A 50 -8.09 9.22 17.11
N LYS A 51 -7.32 10.28 16.76
CA LYS A 51 -6.89 10.55 15.38
C LYS A 51 -6.11 9.38 14.78
N ASP A 52 -5.22 8.80 15.58
CA ASP A 52 -4.42 7.63 15.24
C ASP A 52 -5.31 6.43 14.87
N ALA A 53 -6.26 6.09 15.73
CA ALA A 53 -7.18 4.99 15.50
C ALA A 53 -8.13 5.25 14.32
N LEU A 54 -8.53 6.52 14.11
CA LEU A 54 -9.28 6.92 12.92
C LEU A 54 -8.44 6.76 11.64
N PHE A 55 -7.17 7.19 11.64
CA PHE A 55 -6.27 7.02 10.51
C PHE A 55 -6.05 5.54 10.21
N GLN A 56 -5.82 4.72 11.22
CA GLN A 56 -5.74 3.27 11.09
C GLN A 56 -7.03 2.68 10.46
N ALA A 57 -8.21 3.11 10.91
CA ALA A 57 -9.48 2.66 10.34
C ALA A 57 -9.62 3.04 8.86
N VAL A 58 -9.19 4.25 8.46
CA VAL A 58 -9.13 4.66 7.05
C VAL A 58 -8.20 3.75 6.25
N LEU A 59 -6.99 3.48 6.74
CA LEU A 59 -6.04 2.59 6.06
C LEU A 59 -6.61 1.18 5.90
N VAL A 60 -7.18 0.61 6.96
CA VAL A 60 -7.76 -0.75 6.95
C VAL A 60 -8.92 -0.85 5.98
N ARG A 61 -9.82 0.14 5.95
CA ARG A 61 -10.96 0.21 5.02
C ARG A 61 -10.53 0.06 3.55
N ARG A 62 -9.30 0.45 3.23
CA ARG A 62 -8.77 0.51 1.87
C ARG A 62 -7.78 -0.59 1.55
N LEU A 63 -6.92 -0.97 2.51
CA LEU A 63 -5.98 -2.07 2.39
C LEU A 63 -6.69 -3.42 2.34
N ALA A 64 -7.78 -3.63 3.09
CA ALA A 64 -8.48 -4.91 3.07
C ALA A 64 -9.01 -5.31 1.68
N PRO A 65 -9.77 -4.46 0.96
CA PRO A 65 -10.19 -4.78 -0.40
C PRO A 65 -9.01 -4.91 -1.38
N LEU A 66 -7.96 -4.09 -1.23
CA LEU A 66 -6.77 -4.17 -2.09
C LEU A 66 -6.05 -5.50 -1.92
N ASN A 67 -5.81 -5.92 -0.67
CA ASN A 67 -5.15 -7.18 -0.37
C ASN A 67 -5.97 -8.39 -0.82
N GLN A 68 -7.30 -8.34 -0.68
CA GLN A 68 -8.19 -9.35 -1.24
C GLN A 68 -8.06 -9.45 -2.77
N GLN A 69 -7.99 -8.32 -3.47
CA GLN A 69 -7.78 -8.30 -4.93
C GLN A 69 -6.43 -8.90 -5.32
N CYS A 70 -5.35 -8.53 -4.62
CA CYS A 70 -4.02 -9.11 -4.82
C CYS A 70 -4.02 -10.64 -4.64
N VAL A 71 -4.62 -11.14 -3.55
CA VAL A 71 -4.72 -12.59 -3.31
C VAL A 71 -5.58 -13.28 -4.36
N ALA A 72 -6.68 -12.66 -4.80
CA ALA A 72 -7.52 -13.21 -5.86
C ALA A 72 -6.77 -13.28 -7.21
N GLU A 73 -5.97 -12.27 -7.57
CA GLU A 73 -5.11 -12.33 -8.74
C GLU A 73 -4.05 -13.43 -8.63
N LEU A 74 -3.47 -13.62 -7.45
CA LEU A 74 -2.53 -14.69 -7.18
C LEU A 74 -3.19 -16.08 -7.29
N ASP A 75 -4.41 -16.25 -6.78
CA ASP A 75 -5.20 -17.48 -6.93
C ASP A 75 -5.44 -17.82 -8.42
N VAL A 76 -5.76 -16.82 -9.24
CA VAL A 76 -5.97 -17.00 -10.68
C VAL A 76 -4.67 -17.44 -11.35
N LEU A 77 -3.54 -16.79 -11.01
CA LEU A 77 -2.23 -17.17 -11.54
C LEU A 77 -1.88 -18.62 -11.17
N GLU A 78 -2.06 -19.01 -9.90
CA GLU A 78 -1.75 -20.35 -9.40
C GLU A 78 -2.62 -21.44 -10.04
N LYS A 79 -3.88 -21.13 -10.40
CA LYS A 79 -4.82 -22.05 -11.04
C LYS A 79 -4.71 -22.09 -12.56
N SER A 80 -3.91 -21.21 -13.18
CA SER A 80 -3.82 -21.08 -14.63
C SER A 80 -3.22 -22.31 -15.34
N GLY A 81 -2.50 -23.17 -14.62
CA GLY A 81 -1.77 -24.32 -15.18
C GLY A 81 -0.49 -23.94 -15.92
N ALA A 82 -0.22 -22.65 -16.13
CA ALA A 82 1.02 -22.16 -16.72
C ALA A 82 2.17 -22.10 -15.69
N PRO A 83 3.45 -22.15 -16.14
CA PRO A 83 4.58 -21.89 -15.26
C PRO A 83 4.48 -20.52 -14.58
N ILE A 84 4.55 -20.51 -13.26
CA ILE A 84 4.52 -19.28 -12.45
C ILE A 84 5.92 -18.67 -12.45
N THR A 85 6.02 -17.38 -12.78
CA THR A 85 7.28 -16.62 -12.80
C THR A 85 7.32 -15.58 -11.69
N VAL A 86 8.53 -15.09 -11.34
CA VAL A 86 8.70 -13.96 -10.40
C VAL A 86 7.93 -12.72 -10.87
N GLU A 87 8.00 -12.42 -12.17
CA GLU A 87 7.23 -11.35 -12.79
C GLU A 87 5.72 -11.56 -12.60
N GLY A 88 5.22 -12.78 -12.87
CA GLY A 88 3.81 -13.11 -12.68
C GLY A 88 3.35 -12.84 -11.25
N VAL A 89 4.10 -13.33 -10.25
CA VAL A 89 3.79 -13.10 -8.83
C VAL A 89 3.81 -11.61 -8.50
N LEU A 90 4.83 -10.86 -8.93
CA LEU A 90 4.88 -9.41 -8.74
C LEU A 90 3.68 -8.71 -9.37
N MET A 91 3.29 -9.09 -10.59
CA MET A 91 2.20 -8.42 -11.30
C MET A 91 0.84 -8.62 -10.63
N THR A 92 0.61 -9.71 -9.89
CA THR A 92 -0.62 -9.89 -9.07
C THR A 92 -0.73 -8.88 -7.94
N PHE A 93 0.40 -8.33 -7.47
CA PHE A 93 0.42 -7.24 -6.49
C PHE A 93 0.32 -5.87 -7.17
N ILE A 94 0.99 -5.70 -8.30
CA ILE A 94 1.15 -4.41 -8.97
C ILE A 94 -0.12 -3.99 -9.70
N ARG A 95 -0.84 -4.91 -10.34
CA ARG A 95 -2.05 -4.59 -11.11
C ARG A 95 -3.16 -4.02 -10.23
N PRO A 96 -3.50 -4.57 -9.05
CA PRO A 96 -4.48 -3.95 -8.16
C PRO A 96 -4.05 -2.56 -7.68
N CYS A 97 -2.76 -2.37 -7.36
CA CYS A 97 -2.23 -1.07 -6.98
C CYS A 97 -2.35 -0.04 -8.12
N LEU A 98 -2.03 -0.45 -9.34
CA LEU A 98 -2.12 0.39 -10.53
C LEU A 98 -3.58 0.73 -10.86
N ALA A 99 -4.50 -0.24 -10.77
CA ALA A 99 -5.92 -0.01 -10.96
C ALA A 99 -6.47 0.98 -9.92
N LEU A 100 -6.09 0.82 -8.64
CA LEU A 100 -6.44 1.77 -7.59
C LEU A 100 -5.89 3.18 -7.87
N SER A 101 -4.65 3.28 -8.36
CA SER A 101 -4.05 4.58 -8.70
C SER A 101 -4.80 5.32 -9.82
N LYS A 102 -5.52 4.59 -10.68
CA LYS A 102 -6.28 5.14 -11.82
C LYS A 102 -7.74 5.43 -11.49
N ASP A 103 -8.22 5.07 -10.31
CA ASP A 103 -9.61 5.26 -9.91
C ASP A 103 -9.77 6.55 -9.05
N PRO A 104 -10.25 7.67 -9.62
CA PRO A 104 -10.40 8.92 -8.88
C PRO A 104 -11.47 8.84 -7.78
N ASN A 105 -12.49 7.98 -7.92
CA ASN A 105 -13.53 7.82 -6.90
C ASN A 105 -12.98 7.15 -5.64
N ARG A 106 -11.83 6.49 -5.77
CA ARG A 106 -11.08 5.85 -4.69
C ARG A 106 -9.82 6.67 -4.34
N GLY A 107 -9.79 7.97 -4.61
CA GLY A 107 -8.65 8.83 -4.27
C GLY A 107 -7.40 8.63 -5.15
N GLY A 108 -7.47 7.72 -6.13
CA GLY A 108 -6.49 7.52 -7.19
C GLY A 108 -5.05 7.41 -6.70
N ALA A 109 -4.15 7.99 -7.50
CA ALA A 109 -2.72 7.99 -7.23
C ALA A 109 -2.36 8.68 -5.91
N MET A 110 -3.18 9.61 -5.41
CA MET A 110 -2.89 10.31 -4.17
C MET A 110 -3.09 9.43 -2.95
N PHE A 111 -4.12 8.59 -2.97
CA PHE A 111 -4.30 7.59 -1.93
C PHE A 111 -3.19 6.53 -1.94
N VAL A 112 -2.78 6.05 -3.13
CA VAL A 112 -1.64 5.11 -3.24
C VAL A 112 -0.36 5.75 -2.69
N ARG A 113 -0.09 7.02 -2.99
CA ARG A 113 1.07 7.75 -2.42
C ARG A 113 1.01 7.84 -0.89
N LEU A 114 -0.17 8.16 -0.33
CA LEU A 114 -0.35 8.20 1.12
C LEU A 114 -0.01 6.84 1.75
N LEU A 115 -0.59 5.74 1.23
CA LEU A 115 -0.29 4.39 1.70
C LEU A 115 1.20 4.09 1.65
N SER A 116 1.82 4.30 0.49
CA SER A 116 3.23 3.99 0.29
C SER A 116 4.15 4.76 1.23
N ARG A 117 3.86 6.04 1.50
CA ARG A 117 4.61 6.83 2.50
C ARG A 117 4.43 6.27 3.91
N THR A 118 3.22 5.90 4.29
CA THR A 118 2.97 5.34 5.62
C THR A 118 3.74 4.03 5.84
N PHE A 119 3.91 3.20 4.80
CA PHE A 119 4.76 2.01 4.87
C PHE A 119 6.25 2.34 4.98
N VAL A 120 6.75 3.30 4.19
CA VAL A 120 8.17 3.73 4.22
C VAL A 120 8.54 4.36 5.55
N GLU A 121 7.68 5.20 6.11
CA GLU A 121 7.89 5.87 7.40
C GLU A 121 7.77 4.91 8.59
N ASN A 122 7.37 3.65 8.35
CA ASN A 122 7.17 2.61 9.35
C ASN A 122 6.30 3.12 10.53
N HIS A 123 5.21 3.82 10.20
CA HIS A 123 4.38 4.48 11.19
C HIS A 123 3.92 3.49 12.26
N ARG A 124 4.08 3.81 13.55
CA ARG A 124 3.82 2.88 14.68
C ARG A 124 2.48 2.16 14.58
N LEU A 125 1.44 2.88 14.13
CA LEU A 125 0.08 2.36 13.95
C LEU A 125 -0.01 1.22 12.93
N ILE A 126 0.78 1.29 11.86
CA ILE A 126 0.90 0.22 10.87
C ILE A 126 1.67 -0.96 11.47
N ARG A 127 2.80 -0.68 12.11
CA ARG A 127 3.71 -1.70 12.65
C ARG A 127 3.01 -2.68 13.59
N ASP A 128 2.17 -2.16 14.48
CA ASP A 128 1.57 -2.98 15.54
C ASP A 128 0.27 -3.67 15.09
N THR A 129 -0.42 -3.15 14.06
CA THR A 129 -1.75 -3.64 13.68
C THR A 129 -1.76 -4.48 12.40
N LEU A 130 -1.04 -4.06 11.35
CA LEU A 130 -1.12 -4.72 10.04
C LEU A 130 -0.66 -6.19 10.08
N PRO A 131 0.40 -6.59 10.80
CA PRO A 131 0.86 -7.98 10.78
C PRO A 131 -0.22 -8.99 11.20
N GLN A 132 -1.07 -8.64 12.16
CA GLN A 132 -2.16 -9.52 12.62
C GLN A 132 -3.30 -9.57 11.59
N GLN A 133 -3.69 -8.42 11.05
CA GLN A 133 -4.83 -8.31 10.13
C GLN A 133 -4.56 -8.87 8.73
N TYR A 134 -3.30 -8.89 8.30
CA TYR A 134 -2.91 -9.27 6.93
C TYR A 134 -2.02 -10.51 6.88
N SER A 135 -2.07 -11.33 7.93
CA SER A 135 -1.30 -12.57 8.05
C SER A 135 -1.52 -13.52 6.86
N GLU A 136 -2.74 -13.63 6.35
CA GLU A 136 -3.04 -14.42 5.14
C GLU A 136 -2.30 -13.88 3.91
N PHE A 137 -2.45 -12.58 3.62
CA PHE A 137 -1.80 -11.93 2.49
C PHE A 137 -0.28 -12.14 2.54
N VAL A 138 0.34 -11.89 3.69
CA VAL A 138 1.79 -12.06 3.89
C VAL A 138 2.18 -13.52 3.65
N ASN A 139 1.47 -14.48 4.26
CA ASN A 139 1.75 -15.91 4.11
C ASN A 139 1.62 -16.39 2.66
N ARG A 140 0.57 -15.95 1.93
CA ARG A 140 0.36 -16.30 0.53
C ARG A 140 1.51 -15.80 -0.35
N TYR A 141 1.88 -14.52 -0.24
CA TYR A 141 2.97 -13.96 -1.03
C TYR A 141 4.33 -14.54 -0.65
N SER A 142 4.62 -14.75 0.63
CA SER A 142 5.87 -15.41 1.06
C SER A 142 5.99 -16.80 0.44
N LYS A 143 4.94 -17.62 0.47
CA LYS A 143 4.93 -18.95 -0.16
C LYS A 143 5.11 -18.88 -1.68
N ALA A 144 4.41 -17.96 -2.35
CA ALA A 144 4.52 -17.78 -3.79
C ALA A 144 5.96 -17.42 -4.19
N PHE A 145 6.59 -16.45 -3.50
CA PHE A 145 7.97 -16.06 -3.76
C PHE A 145 8.97 -17.19 -3.47
N SER A 146 8.82 -17.92 -2.36
CA SER A 146 9.67 -19.09 -2.09
C SER A 146 9.59 -20.16 -3.17
N ARG A 147 8.41 -20.35 -3.79
CA ARG A 147 8.23 -21.33 -4.87
C ARG A 147 8.92 -20.90 -6.17
N VAL A 148 8.89 -19.61 -6.52
CA VAL A 148 9.51 -19.10 -7.75
C VAL A 148 10.99 -18.73 -7.59
N LEU A 149 11.50 -18.70 -6.35
CA LEU A 149 12.91 -18.47 -6.00
C LEU A 149 13.46 -19.59 -5.09
N PRO A 150 13.38 -20.87 -5.49
CA PRO A 150 13.64 -22.01 -4.61
C PRO A 150 15.11 -22.17 -4.17
N GLY A 151 16.05 -21.52 -4.86
CA GLY A 151 17.48 -21.59 -4.56
C GLY A 151 17.98 -20.64 -3.47
N LEU A 152 17.11 -19.79 -2.92
CA LEU A 152 17.50 -18.80 -1.91
C LEU A 152 17.26 -19.33 -0.49
N LYS A 153 18.23 -19.08 0.40
CA LYS A 153 18.01 -19.22 1.85
C LYS A 153 16.91 -18.24 2.29
N LEU A 154 16.19 -18.60 3.36
CA LEU A 154 15.09 -17.78 3.88
C LEU A 154 15.52 -16.34 4.19
N GLU A 155 16.70 -16.17 4.79
CA GLU A 155 17.26 -14.86 5.13
C GLU A 155 17.51 -13.99 3.88
N GLU A 156 18.16 -14.57 2.86
CA GLU A 156 18.44 -13.89 1.59
C GLU A 156 17.13 -13.50 0.88
N LEU A 157 16.14 -14.41 0.84
CA LEU A 157 14.83 -14.10 0.28
C LEU A 157 14.15 -12.95 1.04
N ALA A 158 14.21 -12.95 2.38
CA ALA A 158 13.63 -11.89 3.20
C ALA A 158 14.28 -10.53 2.92
N TRP A 159 15.60 -10.46 2.81
CA TRP A 159 16.32 -9.24 2.45
C TRP A 159 15.96 -8.74 1.04
N ARG A 160 15.90 -9.63 0.06
CA ARG A 160 15.50 -9.26 -1.31
C ARG A 160 14.07 -8.74 -1.37
N LEU A 161 13.14 -9.37 -0.66
CA LEU A 161 11.76 -8.89 -0.58
C LEU A 161 11.69 -7.55 0.16
N HIS A 162 12.42 -7.38 1.27
CA HIS A 162 12.48 -6.11 1.99
C HIS A 162 12.95 -4.96 1.08
N LEU A 163 14.03 -5.16 0.32
CA LEU A 163 14.56 -4.18 -0.63
C LEU A 163 13.59 -3.91 -1.79
N ALA A 164 13.01 -4.97 -2.36
CA ALA A 164 12.04 -4.87 -3.44
C ALA A 164 10.80 -4.04 -3.02
N PHE A 165 10.17 -4.40 -1.90
CA PHE A 165 9.00 -3.68 -1.40
C PHE A 165 9.36 -2.25 -0.96
N GLY A 166 10.52 -2.04 -0.34
CA GLY A 166 11.00 -0.70 0.02
C GLY A 166 11.14 0.21 -1.22
N LEU A 167 11.76 -0.30 -2.29
CA LEU A 167 11.87 0.41 -3.56
C LEU A 167 10.49 0.67 -4.17
N MET A 168 9.62 -0.34 -4.19
CA MET A 168 8.28 -0.23 -4.75
C MET A 168 7.44 0.81 -4.03
N PHE A 169 7.43 0.81 -2.69
CA PHE A 169 6.73 1.82 -1.92
C PHE A 169 7.34 3.22 -2.14
N ASN A 170 8.66 3.36 -2.17
CA ASN A 170 9.26 4.66 -2.46
C ASN A 170 8.88 5.19 -3.87
N ALA A 171 8.87 4.31 -4.87
CA ALA A 171 8.47 4.66 -6.23
C ALA A 171 6.99 5.08 -6.31
N PHE A 172 6.09 4.32 -5.68
CA PHE A 172 4.68 4.65 -5.63
C PHE A 172 4.34 5.85 -4.73
N ALA A 173 5.19 6.20 -3.75
CA ALA A 173 5.09 7.43 -2.96
C ALA A 173 5.32 8.70 -3.79
N GLY A 174 5.78 8.55 -5.04
CA GLY A 174 6.06 9.63 -5.98
C GLY A 174 7.32 10.42 -5.65
N ASN A 175 8.23 9.81 -4.89
CA ASN A 175 9.50 10.42 -4.53
C ASN A 175 10.47 10.35 -5.71
N ASP A 176 10.96 11.51 -6.13
CA ASP A 176 12.03 11.62 -7.12
C ASP A 176 13.30 12.09 -6.41
N VAL A 177 14.15 11.13 -6.06
CA VAL A 177 15.39 11.38 -5.31
C VAL A 177 16.40 12.15 -6.17
N LEU A 178 16.38 11.99 -7.50
CA LEU A 178 17.34 12.65 -8.38
C LEU A 178 17.11 14.17 -8.45
N LYS A 179 15.89 14.65 -8.19
CA LYS A 179 15.60 16.10 -8.13
C LYS A 179 16.40 16.87 -7.08
N ILE A 180 16.99 16.18 -6.10
CA ILE A 180 17.92 16.78 -5.14
C ILE A 180 19.22 17.21 -5.82
N PHE A 181 19.67 16.43 -6.81
CA PHE A 181 21.00 16.58 -7.42
C PHE A 181 20.96 17.16 -8.84
N VAL A 182 19.87 16.92 -9.59
CA VAL A 182 19.71 17.36 -10.97
C VAL A 182 18.37 18.07 -11.17
N LYS A 183 18.37 19.17 -11.91
CA LYS A 183 17.16 19.97 -12.21
C LYS A 183 16.34 19.43 -13.39
N SER A 184 16.64 18.23 -13.90
CA SER A 184 15.92 17.68 -15.05
C SER A 184 14.67 16.93 -14.62
N ASP A 185 13.64 16.94 -15.47
CA ASP A 185 12.42 16.15 -15.29
C ASP A 185 12.52 14.76 -15.96
N ILE A 186 13.73 14.19 -16.05
CA ILE A 186 13.95 12.88 -16.69
C ILE A 186 13.20 11.77 -15.93
N VAL A 187 13.11 11.89 -14.60
CA VAL A 187 12.34 10.96 -13.77
C VAL A 187 10.94 11.53 -13.55
N SER A 188 9.92 10.77 -13.97
CA SER A 188 8.52 11.07 -13.66
C SER A 188 7.96 10.06 -12.68
N ALA A 189 8.18 10.29 -11.38
CA ALA A 189 7.60 9.47 -10.32
C ALA A 189 6.09 9.71 -10.10
N ARG A 190 5.47 10.57 -10.92
CA ARG A 190 4.06 10.96 -10.76
C ARG A 190 3.09 10.15 -11.61
N ASP A 191 3.56 9.61 -12.73
CA ASP A 191 2.78 8.75 -13.63
C ASP A 191 2.95 7.26 -13.23
N PRO A 192 1.90 6.59 -12.73
CA PRO A 192 1.97 5.20 -12.28
C PRO A 192 2.44 4.23 -13.37
N ASP A 193 2.05 4.44 -14.63
CA ASP A 193 2.44 3.55 -15.74
C ASP A 193 3.94 3.67 -16.05
N THR A 194 4.47 4.88 -16.08
CA THR A 194 5.92 5.12 -16.23
C THR A 194 6.70 4.54 -15.06
N VAL A 195 6.22 4.71 -13.82
CA VAL A 195 6.84 4.11 -12.63
C VAL A 195 6.93 2.59 -12.77
N VAL A 196 5.82 1.92 -13.08
CA VAL A 196 5.77 0.46 -13.24
C VAL A 196 6.71 -0.01 -14.35
N ARG A 197 6.74 0.69 -15.50
CA ARG A 197 7.60 0.35 -16.64
C ARG A 197 9.09 0.26 -16.27
N HIS A 198 9.59 1.19 -15.47
CA HIS A 198 11.00 1.21 -15.07
C HIS A 198 11.28 0.35 -13.84
N MET A 199 10.34 0.30 -12.90
CA MET A 199 10.50 -0.39 -11.63
C MET A 199 10.51 -1.91 -11.77
N ILE A 200 9.61 -2.49 -12.57
CA ILE A 200 9.44 -3.95 -12.62
C ILE A 200 10.69 -4.68 -13.12
N PRO A 201 11.32 -4.30 -14.24
CA PRO A 201 12.55 -4.96 -14.67
C PRO A 201 13.68 -4.86 -13.63
N PHE A 202 13.80 -3.71 -12.96
CA PHE A 202 14.81 -3.50 -11.91
C PHE A 202 14.57 -4.40 -10.69
N VAL A 203 13.32 -4.48 -10.22
CA VAL A 203 12.94 -5.34 -9.08
C VAL A 203 13.13 -6.81 -9.44
N ILE A 204 12.70 -7.25 -10.63
CA ILE A 204 12.91 -8.64 -11.08
C ILE A 204 14.39 -8.98 -11.07
N ALA A 205 15.23 -8.14 -11.69
CA ALA A 205 16.67 -8.37 -11.73
C ALA A 205 17.28 -8.49 -10.31
N GLY A 206 16.86 -7.64 -9.37
CA GLY A 206 17.29 -7.71 -7.98
C GLY A 206 16.82 -8.99 -7.27
N LEU A 207 15.58 -9.43 -7.52
CA LEU A 207 15.03 -10.65 -6.93
C LEU A 207 15.69 -11.92 -7.50
N THR A 208 16.05 -11.94 -8.78
CA THR A 208 16.57 -13.12 -9.49
C THR A 208 18.09 -13.16 -9.61
N ASN A 209 18.81 -12.15 -9.13
CA ASN A 209 20.27 -12.11 -9.17
C ASN A 209 20.86 -13.38 -8.51
N PRO A 210 21.98 -13.97 -8.98
CA PRO A 210 22.55 -15.14 -8.32
C PRO A 210 22.77 -14.88 -6.82
N ALA A 211 22.59 -15.91 -6.00
CA ALA A 211 22.85 -15.79 -4.57
C ALA A 211 24.32 -15.40 -4.36
N THR A 212 24.55 -14.41 -3.50
CA THR A 212 25.91 -14.01 -3.12
C THR A 212 26.60 -15.23 -2.50
N GLN A 213 27.67 -15.71 -3.13
CA GLN A 213 28.47 -16.79 -2.55
C GLN A 213 29.09 -16.23 -1.26
N SER A 214 28.71 -16.82 -0.13
CA SER A 214 29.33 -16.59 1.18
C SER A 214 30.51 -17.53 1.33
#